data_AF-A0A973JQY8-F1
#
_entry.id   AF-A0A973JQY8-F1
#
_cell.length_a   1.000
_cell.length_b   1.000
_cell.length_c   1.000
_cell.angle_alpha   90.00
_cell.angle_beta   90.00
_cell.angle_gamma   90.00
#
_symmetry.space_group_name_H-M   'P 1'
#
loop_
_entity.id
_entity.type
_entity.pdbx_description
1 polymer ?
#
loop_
_entity_poly.entity_id
_entity_poly.type
_entity_poly.pdbx_seq_one_letter_code
_entity_poly.pdbx_strand_id
1 'polypeptide(L)'
;MEESLAKKREGTSSLEPKSCDFHKKFVANILRPGDTIITFNYDCVLDYSLQMWGSNKWNAHYGYGFNLGPGGKYVAGHDFWQPKVPSPKPETVMLYKLHGSLHFVITGDDDSPHVKLKQRPYTKQAGGGLKFTIIPPEWHKEFDKGAFSTLWAKASEAINRAEYIVFVGYSLPSTDLHSTDLFRTSVRKTELKSLVVVNPDREARKRTGTVL
;
A
#
# COMPACT_ATOMS: atom_id res chain seq x y z
N MET A 1 5.70 11.81 15.59
CA MET A 1 5.41 10.98 14.41
C MET A 1 3.91 10.69 14.27
N GLU A 2 3.22 10.27 15.35
CA GLU A 2 1.75 10.10 15.32
C GLU A 2 0.98 11.44 15.17
N GLU A 3 1.45 12.51 15.81
CA GLU A 3 0.83 13.86 15.73
C GLU A 3 0.84 14.50 14.33
N SER A 4 1.73 14.07 13.43
CA SER A 4 1.76 14.57 12.05
C SER A 4 0.74 13.86 11.14
N LEU A 5 0.27 12.67 11.53
CA LEU A 5 -0.56 11.79 10.72
C LEU A 5 -2.02 11.74 11.19
N ALA A 6 -2.28 12.09 12.44
CA ALA A 6 -3.62 12.08 13.01
C ALA A 6 -3.90 13.30 13.90
N LYS A 7 -5.14 13.78 13.88
CA LYS A 7 -5.66 14.84 14.75
C LYS A 7 -6.52 14.22 15.83
N LYS A 8 -6.44 14.75 17.05
CA LYS A 8 -7.34 14.35 18.13
C LYS A 8 -8.74 14.90 17.80
N ARG A 9 -9.76 14.05 17.82
CA ARG A 9 -11.15 14.51 17.69
C ARG A 9 -11.55 15.22 18.98
N GLU A 10 -12.14 16.41 18.88
CA GLU A 10 -12.60 17.15 20.07
C GLU A 10 -13.60 16.30 20.85
N GLY A 11 -13.37 16.18 22.16
CA GLY A 11 -14.25 15.43 23.08
C GLY A 11 -14.03 13.92 23.17
N THR A 12 -13.05 13.33 22.45
CA THR A 12 -12.76 11.89 22.54
C THR A 12 -11.26 11.56 22.60
N SER A 13 -10.92 10.33 22.99
CA SER A 13 -9.56 9.78 22.88
C SER A 13 -9.22 9.25 21.47
N SER A 14 -10.13 9.42 20.49
CA SER A 14 -9.94 8.91 19.13
C SER A 14 -9.14 9.88 18.27
N LEU A 15 -8.14 9.34 17.57
CA LEU A 15 -7.34 10.04 16.57
C LEU A 15 -7.99 9.87 15.18
N GLU A 16 -8.29 10.98 14.51
CA GLU A 16 -8.78 11.01 13.13
C GLU A 16 -7.62 11.24 12.15
N PRO A 17 -7.65 10.65 10.95
CA PRO A 17 -6.60 10.81 9.97
C PRO A 17 -6.50 12.28 9.54
N LYS A 18 -5.29 12.81 9.43
CA LYS A 18 -5.09 14.15 8.88
C LYS A 18 -5.46 14.13 7.40
N SER A 19 -6.41 14.98 7.00
CA SER A 19 -6.82 15.12 5.60
C SER A 19 -5.65 15.62 4.74
N CYS A 20 -5.43 14.99 3.58
CA CYS A 20 -4.46 15.44 2.59
C CYS A 20 -5.17 15.72 1.26
N ASP A 21 -5.17 16.98 0.82
CA ASP A 21 -5.86 17.40 -0.40
C ASP A 21 -5.29 16.75 -1.65
N PHE A 22 -3.99 16.45 -1.67
CA PHE A 22 -3.35 15.77 -2.80
C PHE A 22 -3.82 14.33 -2.94
N HIS A 23 -3.89 13.56 -1.84
CA HIS A 23 -4.41 12.18 -1.86
C HIS A 23 -5.90 12.16 -2.21
N LYS A 24 -6.68 13.11 -1.68
CA LYS A 24 -8.08 13.28 -2.07
C LYS A 24 -8.23 13.52 -3.57
N LYS A 25 -7.52 14.51 -4.13
CA LYS A 25 -7.58 14.83 -5.56
C LYS A 25 -7.10 13.65 -6.42
N PHE A 26 -6.05 12.97 -5.99
CA PHE A 26 -5.54 11.78 -6.66
C PHE A 26 -6.62 10.68 -6.75
N VAL A 27 -7.19 10.26 -5.62
CA VAL A 27 -8.21 9.20 -5.59
C VAL A 27 -9.50 9.64 -6.29
N ALA A 28 -9.96 10.86 -6.07
CA ALA A 28 -11.23 11.34 -6.61
C ALA A 28 -11.16 11.56 -8.12
N ASN A 29 -10.09 12.20 -8.61
CA ASN A 29 -10.07 12.79 -9.95
C ASN A 29 -9.12 12.09 -10.93
N ILE A 30 -8.07 11.42 -10.45
CA ILE A 30 -7.01 10.87 -11.30
C ILE A 30 -7.11 9.35 -11.38
N LEU A 31 -7.23 8.70 -10.21
CA LEU A 31 -7.28 7.25 -10.09
C LEU A 31 -8.52 6.68 -10.79
N ARG A 32 -8.33 5.61 -11.55
CA ARG A 32 -9.36 4.90 -12.32
C ARG A 32 -9.51 3.46 -11.81
N PRO A 33 -10.68 2.84 -12.01
CA PRO A 33 -10.85 1.40 -11.79
C PRO A 33 -9.80 0.60 -12.57
N GLY A 34 -9.24 -0.44 -11.96
CA GLY A 34 -8.18 -1.29 -12.52
C GLY A 34 -6.75 -0.76 -12.38
N ASP A 35 -6.56 0.49 -11.94
CA ASP A 35 -5.21 1.02 -11.68
C ASP A 35 -4.53 0.25 -10.55
N THR A 36 -3.20 0.14 -10.61
CA THR A 36 -2.39 -0.46 -9.54
C THR A 36 -1.50 0.60 -8.89
N ILE A 37 -1.54 0.65 -7.56
CA ILE A 37 -0.71 1.49 -6.71
C ILE A 37 0.23 0.58 -5.93
N ILE A 38 1.52 0.84 -6.04
CA ILE A 38 2.56 0.19 -5.23
C ILE A 38 3.11 1.26 -4.29
N THR A 39 3.11 0.98 -2.99
CA THR A 39 3.61 1.92 -1.99
C THR A 39 4.53 1.24 -0.98
N PHE A 40 5.56 1.99 -0.61
CA PHE A 40 6.51 1.66 0.46
C PHE A 40 6.18 2.38 1.77
N ASN A 41 5.12 3.21 1.76
CA ASN A 41 4.65 3.91 2.94
C ASN A 41 3.82 2.98 3.82
N TYR A 42 4.12 2.97 5.12
CA TYR A 42 3.37 2.19 6.11
C TYR A 42 2.18 2.96 6.71
N ASP A 43 2.07 4.27 6.49
CA ASP A 43 0.94 5.09 6.95
C ASP A 43 -0.37 4.74 6.25
N CYS A 44 -1.51 5.17 6.81
CA CYS A 44 -2.83 4.85 6.26
C CYS A 44 -3.47 6.01 5.46
N VAL A 45 -2.73 7.06 5.08
CA VAL A 45 -3.33 8.27 4.48
C VAL A 45 -4.02 7.96 3.15
N LEU A 46 -3.38 7.14 2.30
CA LEU A 46 -3.97 6.70 1.04
C LEU A 46 -5.16 5.74 1.27
N ASP A 47 -5.06 4.84 2.24
CA ASP A 47 -6.11 3.90 2.61
C ASP A 47 -7.39 4.64 3.04
N TYR A 48 -7.25 5.67 3.89
CA TYR A 48 -8.36 6.55 4.26
C TYR A 48 -8.91 7.34 3.07
N SER A 49 -8.05 7.74 2.13
CA SER A 49 -8.48 8.45 0.93
C SER A 49 -9.29 7.54 0.00
N LEU A 50 -8.89 6.27 -0.16
CA LEU A 50 -9.63 5.25 -0.89
C LEU A 50 -10.96 4.92 -0.21
N GLN A 51 -10.98 4.80 1.11
CA GLN A 51 -12.20 4.61 1.90
C GLN A 51 -13.18 5.78 1.70
N MET A 52 -12.72 7.03 1.74
CA MET A 52 -13.61 8.19 1.64
C MET A 52 -14.05 8.51 0.20
N TRP A 53 -13.14 8.33 -0.78
CA TRP A 53 -13.32 8.88 -2.14
C TRP A 53 -13.22 7.83 -3.25
N GLY A 54 -13.00 6.55 -2.91
CA GLY A 54 -12.79 5.46 -3.86
C GLY A 54 -14.06 4.69 -4.25
N SER A 55 -15.25 5.27 -4.07
CA SER A 55 -16.51 4.63 -4.51
C SER A 55 -16.45 4.28 -5.99
N ASN A 56 -16.88 3.06 -6.33
CA ASN A 56 -16.81 2.45 -7.66
C ASN A 56 -15.37 2.23 -8.20
N LYS A 57 -14.34 2.41 -7.38
CA LYS A 57 -12.93 2.23 -7.77
C LYS A 57 -12.19 1.24 -6.88
N TRP A 58 -12.56 1.18 -5.60
CA TRP A 58 -11.83 0.42 -4.59
C TRP A 58 -12.73 -0.57 -3.88
N ASN A 59 -12.15 -1.70 -3.50
CA ASN A 59 -12.78 -2.68 -2.63
C ASN A 59 -11.73 -3.24 -1.67
N ALA A 60 -11.83 -2.89 -0.39
CA ALA A 60 -10.86 -3.26 0.63
C ALA A 60 -10.76 -4.78 0.87
N HIS A 61 -11.77 -5.55 0.49
CA HIS A 61 -11.72 -7.02 0.59
C HIS A 61 -10.75 -7.63 -0.43
N TYR A 62 -10.58 -7.00 -1.61
CA TYR A 62 -9.72 -7.53 -2.69
C TYR A 62 -8.46 -6.70 -2.92
N GLY A 63 -8.58 -5.39 -2.79
CA GLY A 63 -7.64 -4.44 -3.34
C GLY A 63 -6.26 -4.45 -2.69
N TYR A 64 -6.13 -4.92 -1.44
CA TYR A 64 -4.81 -5.05 -0.79
C TYR A 64 -3.97 -6.21 -1.36
N GLY A 65 -4.56 -7.07 -2.21
CA GLY A 65 -3.81 -8.12 -2.89
C GLY A 65 -3.49 -9.35 -2.04
N PHE A 66 -4.02 -9.46 -0.83
CA PHE A 66 -3.81 -10.64 0.02
C PHE A 66 -4.52 -11.88 -0.52
N ASN A 67 -4.02 -13.06 -0.12
CA ASN A 67 -4.75 -14.31 -0.32
C ASN A 67 -5.94 -14.35 0.63
N LEU A 68 -7.15 -14.48 0.08
CA LEU A 68 -8.37 -14.48 0.87
C LEU A 68 -8.71 -15.85 1.46
N GLY A 69 -8.08 -16.91 0.96
CA GLY A 69 -8.38 -18.29 1.33
C GLY A 69 -9.80 -18.72 0.97
N PRO A 70 -10.18 -19.96 1.33
CA PRO A 70 -11.54 -20.47 1.11
C PRO A 70 -12.59 -19.58 1.79
N GLY A 71 -13.54 -19.07 1.00
CA GLY A 71 -14.65 -18.24 1.50
C GLY A 71 -14.24 -16.86 2.03
N GLY A 72 -13.01 -16.39 1.77
CA GLY A 72 -12.57 -15.07 2.22
C GLY A 72 -12.09 -14.98 3.67
N LYS A 73 -11.99 -16.12 4.36
CA LYS A 73 -11.72 -16.20 5.81
C LYS A 73 -10.35 -15.69 6.26
N TYR A 74 -9.40 -15.52 5.33
CA TYR A 74 -8.05 -15.07 5.68
C TYR A 74 -7.93 -13.56 5.81
N VAL A 75 -8.94 -12.77 5.43
CA VAL A 75 -8.90 -11.31 5.57
C VAL A 75 -10.08 -10.82 6.40
N ALA A 76 -9.79 -10.18 7.53
CA ALA A 76 -10.79 -9.64 8.44
C ALA A 76 -10.65 -8.13 8.63
N GLY A 77 -11.75 -7.44 8.96
CA GLY A 77 -11.77 -6.01 9.26
C GLY A 77 -11.76 -5.09 8.03
N HIS A 78 -11.89 -5.65 6.82
CA HIS A 78 -11.96 -4.87 5.58
C HIS A 78 -13.19 -3.98 5.49
N ASP A 79 -14.30 -4.33 6.15
CA ASP A 79 -15.56 -3.56 6.07
C ASP A 79 -15.39 -2.11 6.49
N PHE A 80 -14.55 -1.85 7.49
CA PHE A 80 -14.24 -0.49 7.89
C PHE A 80 -13.58 0.28 6.75
N TRP A 81 -12.68 -0.35 6.00
CA TRP A 81 -11.89 0.28 4.94
C TRP A 81 -12.61 0.32 3.58
N GLN A 82 -13.86 -0.15 3.51
CA GLN A 82 -14.66 -0.08 2.30
C GLN A 82 -15.10 1.36 2.01
N PRO A 83 -15.14 1.76 0.72
CA PRO A 83 -15.85 2.95 0.35
C PRO A 83 -17.36 2.73 0.40
N LYS A 84 -18.13 3.82 0.30
CA LYS A 84 -19.60 3.77 0.34
C LYS A 84 -20.17 2.79 -0.70
N VAL A 85 -19.56 2.72 -1.89
CA VAL A 85 -19.92 1.76 -2.94
C VAL A 85 -18.64 1.03 -3.37
N PRO A 86 -18.43 -0.23 -2.92
CA PRO A 86 -17.26 -1.00 -3.31
C PRO A 86 -17.28 -1.39 -4.79
N SER A 87 -16.10 -1.38 -5.42
CA SER A 87 -15.91 -1.88 -6.79
C SER A 87 -16.02 -3.41 -6.87
N PRO A 88 -16.46 -3.99 -8.00
CA PRO A 88 -16.29 -5.42 -8.22
C PRO A 88 -14.79 -5.79 -8.33
N LYS A 89 -14.46 -7.05 -8.01
CA LYS A 89 -13.07 -7.55 -7.96
C LYS A 89 -12.24 -7.30 -9.23
N PRO A 90 -12.74 -7.49 -10.47
CA PRO A 90 -11.93 -7.29 -11.66
C PRO A 90 -11.57 -5.82 -11.93
N GLU A 91 -12.35 -4.90 -11.40
CA GLU A 91 -12.22 -3.45 -11.63
C GLU A 91 -11.64 -2.72 -10.43
N THR A 92 -11.46 -3.40 -9.30
CA THR A 92 -10.89 -2.75 -8.12
C THR A 92 -9.47 -2.31 -8.42
N VAL A 93 -9.16 -1.10 -8.00
CA VAL A 93 -7.78 -0.66 -7.82
C VAL A 93 -7.07 -1.66 -6.92
N MET A 94 -5.78 -1.89 -7.20
CA MET A 94 -4.90 -2.66 -6.35
C MET A 94 -3.97 -1.72 -5.57
N LEU A 95 -3.84 -1.91 -4.25
CA LEU A 95 -2.93 -1.17 -3.38
C LEU A 95 -1.97 -2.15 -2.70
N TYR A 96 -0.79 -2.31 -3.28
CA TYR A 96 0.26 -3.16 -2.73
C TYR A 96 1.15 -2.37 -1.78
N LYS A 97 1.04 -2.65 -0.48
CA LYS A 97 1.85 -2.03 0.58
C LYS A 97 3.03 -2.93 0.94
N LEU A 98 4.14 -2.76 0.23
CA LEU A 98 5.25 -3.73 0.21
C LEU A 98 6.04 -3.79 1.52
N HIS A 99 6.08 -2.70 2.27
CA HIS A 99 6.70 -2.62 3.60
C HIS A 99 5.69 -2.84 4.75
N GLY A 100 4.48 -3.31 4.43
CA GLY A 100 3.41 -3.45 5.39
C GLY A 100 2.65 -2.15 5.67
N SER A 101 1.92 -2.13 6.77
CA SER A 101 0.99 -1.03 7.08
C SER A 101 0.70 -0.98 8.58
N LEU A 102 0.46 0.22 9.13
CA LEU A 102 0.10 0.40 10.54
C LEU A 102 -1.21 -0.29 10.94
N HIS A 103 -2.08 -0.58 9.96
CA HIS A 103 -3.30 -1.33 10.20
C HIS A 103 -3.19 -2.83 9.91
N PHE A 104 -2.06 -3.35 9.39
CA PHE A 104 -1.92 -4.77 9.11
C PHE A 104 -1.48 -5.51 10.37
N VAL A 105 -2.21 -6.57 10.70
CA VAL A 105 -1.79 -7.58 11.67
C VAL A 105 -1.85 -8.91 10.94
N ILE A 106 -0.69 -9.46 10.61
CA ILE A 106 -0.56 -10.74 9.91
C ILE A 106 -0.18 -11.81 10.93
N THR A 107 -0.90 -12.94 10.89
CA THR A 107 -0.73 -14.09 11.78
C THR A 107 -0.89 -15.39 10.99
N GLY A 108 -0.49 -16.52 11.57
CA GLY A 108 -0.50 -17.82 10.88
C GLY A 108 0.76 -18.03 10.03
N ASP A 109 0.82 -19.20 9.40
CA ASP A 109 2.01 -19.66 8.68
C ASP A 109 1.94 -19.30 7.19
N ASP A 110 3.02 -19.56 6.46
CA ASP A 110 3.19 -19.17 5.06
C ASP A 110 2.07 -19.67 4.13
N ASP A 111 1.52 -20.87 4.41
CA ASP A 111 0.45 -21.49 3.64
C ASP A 111 -0.96 -20.97 3.98
N SER A 112 -1.12 -20.35 5.15
CA SER A 112 -2.43 -19.87 5.64
C SER A 112 -2.33 -18.54 6.39
N PRO A 113 -1.80 -17.48 5.75
CA PRO A 113 -1.66 -16.19 6.40
C PRO A 113 -3.04 -15.58 6.65
N HIS A 114 -3.31 -15.23 7.90
CA HIS A 114 -4.50 -14.50 8.32
C HIS A 114 -4.14 -13.03 8.53
N VAL A 115 -4.79 -12.15 7.77
CA VAL A 115 -4.61 -10.70 7.80
C VAL A 115 -5.80 -10.04 8.47
N LYS A 116 -5.55 -9.31 9.55
CA LYS A 116 -6.54 -8.47 10.22
C LYS A 116 -6.22 -6.99 10.00
N LEU A 117 -7.20 -6.25 9.47
CA LEU A 117 -7.11 -4.82 9.25
C LEU A 117 -7.65 -4.06 10.47
N LYS A 118 -6.77 -3.35 11.19
CA LYS A 118 -7.14 -2.53 12.35
C LYS A 118 -7.93 -1.31 11.90
N GLN A 119 -9.06 -1.03 12.55
CA GLN A 119 -9.82 0.21 12.31
C GLN A 119 -9.12 1.45 12.88
N ARG A 120 -8.31 1.25 13.93
CA ARG A 120 -7.58 2.29 14.65
C ARG A 120 -6.07 2.03 14.58
N PRO A 121 -5.41 2.35 13.45
CA PRO A 121 -3.98 2.09 13.27
C PRO A 121 -3.11 2.85 14.29
N TYR A 122 -3.50 4.07 14.66
CA TYR A 122 -2.73 4.99 15.51
C TYR A 122 -3.04 4.89 17.02
N THR A 123 -3.83 3.91 17.45
CA THR A 123 -4.19 3.78 18.87
C THR A 123 -3.42 2.63 19.51
N LYS A 124 -2.74 2.91 20.63
CA LYS A 124 -2.15 1.87 21.49
C LYS A 124 -3.27 1.02 22.08
N GLN A 125 -3.20 -0.30 21.94
CA GLN A 125 -4.14 -1.19 22.63
C GLN A 125 -3.84 -1.14 24.14
N ALA A 126 -4.88 -1.09 24.97
CA ALA A 126 -4.72 -1.02 26.42
C ALA A 126 -3.92 -2.23 26.94
N GLY A 127 -2.81 -1.96 27.64
CA GLY A 127 -1.97 -2.99 28.27
C GLY A 127 -0.91 -3.64 27.37
N GLY A 128 -0.70 -3.19 26.12
CA GLY A 128 0.30 -3.77 25.23
C GLY A 128 0.95 -2.77 24.27
N GLY A 129 2.16 -3.11 23.79
CA GLY A 129 2.88 -2.35 22.76
C GLY A 129 2.14 -2.31 21.42
N LEU A 130 2.60 -1.44 20.51
CA LEU A 130 2.06 -1.37 19.15
C LEU A 130 2.30 -2.69 18.41
N LYS A 131 1.23 -3.45 18.12
CA LYS A 131 1.26 -4.60 17.22
C LYS A 131 0.85 -4.14 15.82
N PHE A 132 1.81 -4.10 14.91
CA PHE A 132 1.64 -3.92 13.48
C PHE A 132 2.71 -4.74 12.76
N THR A 133 2.43 -5.13 11.51
CA THR A 133 3.44 -5.74 10.64
C THR A 133 4.00 -4.65 9.71
N ILE A 134 5.12 -4.06 10.13
CA ILE A 134 5.96 -3.20 9.29
C ILE A 134 7.23 -3.96 9.03
N ILE A 135 7.60 -4.10 7.76
CA ILE A 135 8.92 -4.61 7.39
C ILE A 135 9.79 -3.37 7.14
N PRO A 136 10.74 -3.04 8.02
CA PRO A 136 11.67 -1.96 7.76
C PRO A 136 12.50 -2.29 6.51
N PRO A 137 13.04 -1.28 5.80
CA PRO A 137 13.96 -1.50 4.68
C PRO A 137 15.34 -1.95 5.21
N GLU A 138 15.37 -3.05 5.96
CA GLU A 138 16.56 -3.69 6.48
C GLU A 138 16.79 -5.02 5.76
N TRP A 139 18.06 -5.36 5.59
CA TRP A 139 18.52 -6.48 4.75
C TRP A 139 18.10 -7.86 5.26
N HIS A 140 17.65 -7.95 6.52
CA HIS A 140 17.29 -9.20 7.18
C HIS A 140 15.81 -9.22 7.58
N LYS A 141 15.03 -10.00 6.80
CA LYS A 141 13.87 -10.83 7.19
C LYS A 141 12.49 -10.40 6.68
N GLU A 142 11.74 -11.43 6.25
CA GLU A 142 10.27 -11.56 6.06
C GLU A 142 9.63 -11.15 4.73
N PHE A 143 10.38 -10.68 3.72
CA PHE A 143 9.80 -10.49 2.37
C PHE A 143 9.57 -11.82 1.62
N ASP A 144 10.41 -12.82 1.87
CA ASP A 144 10.38 -14.10 1.14
C ASP A 144 9.35 -15.10 1.66
N LYS A 145 8.54 -14.72 2.66
CA LYS A 145 7.64 -15.63 3.36
C LYS A 145 6.22 -15.08 3.50
N GLY A 146 5.27 -16.00 3.49
CA GLY A 146 3.84 -15.76 3.73
C GLY A 146 3.18 -14.71 2.84
N ALA A 147 2.40 -13.83 3.47
CA ALA A 147 1.56 -12.87 2.76
C ALA A 147 2.35 -11.85 1.92
N PHE A 148 3.57 -11.51 2.34
CA PHE A 148 4.38 -10.48 1.66
C PHE A 148 5.06 -11.01 0.41
N SER A 149 5.55 -12.24 0.38
CA SER A 149 6.15 -12.80 -0.84
C SER A 149 5.15 -12.80 -2.00
N THR A 150 3.90 -13.18 -1.72
CA THR A 150 2.80 -13.10 -2.68
C THR A 150 2.53 -11.66 -3.12
N LEU A 151 2.61 -10.69 -2.20
CA LEU A 151 2.38 -9.27 -2.50
C LEU A 151 3.48 -8.69 -3.39
N TRP A 152 4.75 -9.02 -3.11
CA TRP A 152 5.90 -8.63 -3.93
C TRP A 152 5.85 -9.26 -5.31
N ALA A 153 5.46 -10.53 -5.42
CA ALA A 153 5.24 -11.20 -6.71
C ALA A 153 4.15 -10.50 -7.54
N LYS A 154 3.02 -10.14 -6.92
CA LYS A 154 1.93 -9.40 -7.59
C LYS A 154 2.34 -7.99 -8.00
N ALA A 155 3.16 -7.32 -7.19
CA ALA A 155 3.72 -6.01 -7.55
C ALA A 155 4.67 -6.12 -8.74
N SER A 156 5.55 -7.14 -8.75
CA SER A 156 6.43 -7.44 -9.88
C SER A 156 5.62 -7.69 -11.16
N GLU A 157 4.58 -8.52 -11.09
CA GLU A 157 3.69 -8.80 -12.23
C GLU A 157 2.99 -7.53 -12.74
N ALA A 158 2.51 -6.68 -11.83
CA ALA A 158 1.85 -5.42 -12.19
C ALA A 158 2.81 -4.45 -12.89
N ILE A 159 4.03 -4.29 -12.37
CA ILE A 159 5.08 -3.48 -13.02
C ILE A 159 5.42 -4.04 -14.40
N ASN A 160 5.51 -5.37 -14.50
CA ASN A 160 5.88 -6.06 -15.73
C ASN A 160 4.87 -5.90 -16.86
N ARG A 161 3.60 -5.71 -16.54
CA ARG A 161 2.51 -5.47 -17.49
C ARG A 161 2.23 -3.98 -17.74
N ALA A 162 2.87 -3.09 -17.00
CA ALA A 162 2.56 -1.67 -17.06
C ALA A 162 3.18 -1.03 -18.32
N GLU A 163 2.33 -0.37 -19.12
CA GLU A 163 2.77 0.50 -20.22
C GLU A 163 3.06 1.94 -19.74
N TYR A 164 2.49 2.34 -18.60
CA TYR A 164 2.63 3.67 -18.03
C TYR A 164 2.99 3.55 -16.55
N ILE A 165 4.11 4.14 -16.15
CA ILE A 165 4.57 4.14 -14.75
C ILE A 165 4.72 5.59 -14.29
N VAL A 166 4.05 5.91 -13.17
CA VAL A 166 4.21 7.18 -12.47
C VAL A 166 4.88 6.92 -11.13
N PHE A 167 6.08 7.45 -10.96
CA PHE A 167 6.94 7.25 -9.80
C PHE A 167 6.95 8.51 -8.94
N VAL A 168 6.34 8.45 -7.75
CA VAL A 168 6.10 9.64 -6.92
C VAL A 168 6.81 9.54 -5.57
N GLY A 169 7.67 10.51 -5.28
CA GLY A 169 8.18 10.77 -3.93
C GLY A 169 9.11 9.71 -3.33
N TYR A 170 9.45 8.65 -4.07
CA TYR A 170 10.39 7.62 -3.61
C TYR A 170 11.80 7.95 -4.10
N SER A 171 12.79 7.85 -3.21
CA SER A 171 14.16 8.31 -3.47
C SER A 171 15.07 7.23 -4.03
N LEU A 172 14.62 5.97 -4.07
CA LEU A 172 15.44 4.77 -4.33
C LEU A 172 16.76 4.86 -3.55
N PRO A 173 16.69 4.82 -2.21
CA PRO A 173 17.90 4.85 -1.40
C PRO A 173 18.74 3.61 -1.68
N SER A 174 20.07 3.74 -1.71
CA SER A 174 20.98 2.63 -2.01
C SER A 174 20.89 1.46 -1.02
N THR A 175 20.31 1.70 0.16
CA THR A 175 20.07 0.68 1.20
C THR A 175 18.86 -0.22 0.90
N ASP A 176 17.96 0.19 0.00
CA ASP A 176 16.75 -0.56 -0.35
C ASP A 176 16.96 -1.37 -1.64
N LEU A 177 17.75 -2.44 -1.49
CA LEU A 177 18.13 -3.32 -2.59
C LEU A 177 16.93 -4.08 -3.16
N HIS A 178 16.01 -4.55 -2.31
CA HIS A 178 14.82 -5.29 -2.75
C HIS A 178 13.93 -4.45 -3.69
N SER A 179 13.66 -3.19 -3.32
CA SER A 179 12.89 -2.30 -4.18
C SER A 179 13.64 -1.99 -5.47
N THR A 180 14.96 -1.80 -5.40
CA THR A 180 15.79 -1.57 -6.58
C THR A 180 15.76 -2.76 -7.53
N ASP A 181 15.86 -3.98 -7.02
CA ASP A 181 15.84 -5.22 -7.78
C ASP A 181 14.45 -5.48 -8.38
N LEU A 182 13.38 -5.19 -7.63
CA LEU A 182 12.01 -5.22 -8.15
C LEU A 182 11.89 -4.35 -9.41
N PHE A 183 12.26 -3.07 -9.35
CA PHE A 183 12.12 -2.20 -10.52
C PHE A 183 13.02 -2.63 -11.68
N ARG A 184 14.28 -3.01 -11.42
CA ARG A 184 15.21 -3.45 -12.47
C ARG A 184 14.75 -4.71 -13.19
N THR A 185 14.17 -5.66 -12.47
CA THR A 185 13.80 -6.97 -13.02
C THR A 185 12.39 -6.99 -13.59
N SER A 186 11.47 -6.21 -13.03
CA SER A 186 10.08 -6.23 -13.45
C SER A 186 9.80 -5.32 -14.63
N VAL A 187 10.48 -4.17 -14.77
CA VAL A 187 10.15 -3.18 -15.81
C VAL A 187 10.56 -3.69 -17.20
N ARG A 188 9.58 -3.86 -18.10
CA ARG A 188 9.83 -4.21 -19.50
C ARG A 188 10.04 -2.95 -20.35
N LYS A 189 11.29 -2.57 -20.59
CA LYS A 189 11.63 -1.37 -21.37
C LYS A 189 11.04 -1.36 -22.79
N THR A 190 10.77 -2.52 -23.39
CA THR A 190 10.16 -2.64 -24.72
C THR A 190 8.67 -2.31 -24.74
N GLU A 191 7.96 -2.55 -23.64
CA GLU A 191 6.51 -2.33 -23.52
C GLU A 191 6.17 -1.01 -22.82
N LEU A 192 7.13 -0.43 -22.08
CA LEU A 192 6.95 0.81 -21.35
C LEU A 192 6.86 2.00 -22.30
N LYS A 193 5.66 2.57 -22.42
CA LYS A 193 5.37 3.75 -23.25
C LYS A 193 5.69 5.06 -22.56
N SER A 194 5.56 5.12 -21.23
CA SER A 194 5.85 6.34 -20.48
C SER A 194 6.31 6.08 -19.06
N LEU A 195 7.35 6.81 -18.65
CA LEU A 195 7.81 6.91 -17.27
C LEU A 195 7.77 8.37 -16.83
N VAL A 196 7.00 8.66 -15.78
CA VAL A 196 6.93 10.00 -15.17
C VAL A 196 7.52 9.91 -13.76
N VAL A 197 8.57 10.69 -13.50
CA VAL A 197 9.21 10.73 -12.17
C VAL A 197 8.92 12.07 -11.49
N VAL A 198 8.19 12.02 -10.38
CA VAL A 198 7.78 13.19 -9.58
C VAL A 198 8.48 13.12 -8.22
N ASN A 199 9.60 13.81 -8.09
CA ASN A 199 10.33 13.93 -6.83
C ASN A 199 10.97 15.32 -6.77
N PRO A 200 10.92 16.08 -5.67
CA PRO A 200 11.59 17.38 -5.56
C PRO A 200 13.12 17.28 -5.61
N ASP A 201 13.72 16.18 -5.12
CA ASP A 201 15.16 15.94 -5.16
C ASP A 201 15.62 15.55 -6.57
N ARG A 202 16.58 16.31 -7.12
CA ARG A 202 17.14 16.05 -8.45
C ARG A 202 17.96 14.77 -8.51
N GLU A 203 18.69 14.43 -7.45
CA GLU A 203 19.52 13.23 -7.43
C GLU A 203 18.64 11.98 -7.31
N ALA A 204 17.55 12.04 -6.55
CA ALA A 204 16.52 11.00 -6.57
C ALA A 204 15.96 10.77 -7.99
N ARG A 205 15.60 11.84 -8.72
CA ARG A 205 15.11 11.71 -10.10
C ARG A 205 16.12 11.02 -11.02
N LYS A 206 17.41 11.37 -10.92
CA LYS A 206 18.49 10.74 -11.70
C LYS A 206 18.65 9.25 -11.36
N ARG A 207 18.63 8.89 -10.07
CA ARG A 207 18.70 7.50 -9.62
C ARG A 207 17.54 6.68 -10.19
N THR A 208 16.31 7.20 -10.13
CA THR A 208 15.14 6.55 -10.74
C THR A 208 15.34 6.30 -12.23
N GLY A 209 15.83 7.29 -12.99
CA GLY A 209 16.11 7.10 -14.42
C GLY A 209 17.25 6.13 -14.75
N THR A 210 18.10 5.79 -13.78
CA THR A 210 19.17 4.79 -13.95
C THR A 210 18.68 3.38 -13.61
N VAL A 211 17.72 3.28 -12.70
CA VAL A 211 17.15 2.00 -12.24
C VAL A 211 16.08 1.48 -13.20
N LEU A 212 15.19 2.35 -13.68
CA LEU A 212 14.14 2.04 -14.65
C LEU A 212 14.64 2.08 -16.11
#